data_AF-E4ZIS4-F1
#
_entry.id   AF-E4ZIS4-F1
#
_cell.length_a   1.000
_cell.length_b   1.000
_cell.length_c   1.000
_cell.angle_alpha   90.00
_cell.angle_beta   90.00
_cell.angle_gamma   90.00
#
_symmetry.space_group_name_H-M   'P 1'
#
loop_
_entity.id
_entity.type
_entity.pdbx_description
1 polymer ?
#
loop_
_entity_poly.entity_id
_entity_poly.type
_entity_poly.pdbx_seq_one_letter_code
_entity_poly.pdbx_strand_id
1 'polypeptide(L)'
;MVSSQANANVTKGIATFIQACRFLENVDIGASSALLNSAGGRLVQLITSNTTESLNPDLYQQLLRSTHRWIGASFNPVVEAMLWLHHPTEPTALPGLGYVKEPAITKMVSNLSRPRRQFVVRLCLGIARLSIQDERYADAQFAMQFTKDYFPEIVLAEVQASKQREETSAQRERREQANLEMLDGLALT
;
A
#
# COMPACT_ATOMS: atom_id res chain seq x y z
N MET A 1 -18.92 1.65 13.08
CA MET A 1 -19.24 0.20 13.06
C MET A 1 -18.57 -0.54 11.89
N VAL A 2 -18.48 0.02 10.68
CA VAL A 2 -17.90 -0.67 9.50
C VAL A 2 -16.40 -1.02 9.66
N SER A 3 -15.59 -0.14 10.27
CA SER A 3 -14.15 -0.36 10.48
C SER A 3 -13.84 -1.52 11.42
N SER A 4 -14.63 -1.70 12.49
CA SER A 4 -14.43 -2.79 13.46
C SER A 4 -14.66 -4.17 12.84
N GLN A 5 -15.69 -4.32 11.99
CA GLN A 5 -15.98 -5.59 11.31
C GLN A 5 -14.99 -5.88 10.18
N ALA A 6 -14.52 -4.86 9.46
CA ALA A 6 -13.44 -4.99 8.48
C ALA A 6 -12.15 -5.48 9.15
N ASN A 7 -11.79 -4.92 10.30
CA ASN A 7 -10.57 -5.28 11.01
C ASN A 7 -10.65 -6.66 11.68
N ALA A 8 -11.84 -7.11 12.10
CA ALA A 8 -12.05 -8.49 12.54
C ALA A 8 -11.81 -9.49 11.40
N ASN A 9 -12.27 -9.17 10.19
CA ASN A 9 -12.03 -9.99 8.99
C ASN A 9 -10.54 -10.03 8.62
N VAL A 10 -9.84 -8.89 8.69
CA VAL A 10 -8.39 -8.83 8.46
C VAL A 10 -7.63 -9.65 9.50
N THR A 11 -7.98 -9.54 10.78
CA THR A 11 -7.34 -10.31 11.86
C THR A 11 -7.51 -11.82 11.66
N LYS A 12 -8.72 -12.27 11.28
CA LYS A 12 -8.99 -13.67 10.92
C LYS A 12 -8.19 -14.11 9.70
N GLY A 13 -8.07 -13.23 8.69
CA GLY A 13 -7.24 -13.45 7.51
C GLY A 13 -5.76 -13.64 7.87
N ILE A 14 -5.21 -12.79 8.75
CA ILE A 14 -3.83 -12.89 9.25
C ILE A 14 -3.60 -14.21 9.97
N ALA A 15 -4.48 -14.58 10.91
CA ALA A 15 -4.37 -15.84 11.64
C ALA A 15 -4.38 -17.06 10.71
N THR A 16 -5.29 -17.06 9.74
CA THR A 16 -5.42 -18.14 8.74
C THR A 16 -4.18 -18.24 7.85
N PHE A 17 -3.66 -17.08 7.41
CA PHE A 17 -2.46 -17.01 6.60
C PHE A 17 -1.21 -17.50 7.35
N ILE A 18 -1.01 -17.08 8.61
CA ILE A 18 0.09 -17.57 9.45
C ILE A 18 0.01 -19.08 9.64
N GLN A 19 -1.19 -19.60 9.88
CA GLN A 19 -1.39 -21.04 10.00
C GLN A 19 -1.03 -21.77 8.69
N ALA A 20 -1.42 -21.23 7.54
CA ALA A 20 -1.02 -21.76 6.24
C ALA A 20 0.52 -21.71 6.03
N CYS A 21 1.18 -20.62 6.42
CA CYS A 21 2.64 -20.53 6.37
C CYS A 21 3.31 -21.63 7.21
N ARG A 22 2.80 -21.94 8.41
CA ARG A 22 3.34 -23.00 9.27
C ARG A 22 3.12 -24.40 8.70
N PHE A 23 1.97 -24.67 8.08
CA PHE A 23 1.72 -25.97 7.46
C PHE A 23 2.65 -26.23 6.27
N LEU A 24 2.98 -25.18 5.52
CA LEU A 24 3.83 -25.27 4.34
C LEU A 24 5.33 -25.39 4.65
N GLU A 25 5.76 -25.08 5.87
CA GLU A 25 7.13 -25.40 6.34
C GLU A 25 7.38 -26.92 6.42
N ASN A 26 6.31 -27.71 6.51
CA ASN A 26 6.39 -29.17 6.63
C ASN A 26 6.15 -29.90 5.29
N VAL A 27 5.89 -29.18 4.19
CA VAL A 27 5.53 -29.76 2.89
C VAL A 27 6.40 -29.13 1.80
N ASP A 28 7.38 -29.90 1.33
CA ASP A 28 8.40 -29.47 0.37
C ASP A 28 7.84 -29.37 -1.05
N ILE A 29 7.15 -28.27 -1.41
CA ILE A 29 6.64 -28.07 -2.77
C ILE A 29 6.63 -26.59 -3.18
N GLY A 30 7.43 -26.23 -4.20
CA GLY A 30 7.53 -24.87 -4.77
C GLY A 30 6.23 -24.25 -5.27
N ALA A 31 5.18 -25.04 -5.53
CA ALA A 31 3.83 -24.57 -5.88
C ALA A 31 3.13 -23.82 -4.72
N SER A 32 3.46 -24.18 -3.48
CA SER A 32 2.91 -23.56 -2.27
C SER A 32 3.40 -22.13 -2.05
N SER A 33 4.62 -21.82 -2.54
CA SER A 33 5.20 -20.48 -2.43
C SER A 33 4.44 -19.44 -3.27
N ALA A 34 3.96 -19.81 -4.46
CA ALA A 34 3.22 -18.91 -5.35
C ALA A 34 1.83 -18.57 -4.80
N LEU A 35 1.15 -19.55 -4.19
CA LEU A 35 -0.14 -19.35 -3.52
C LEU A 35 0.02 -18.44 -2.30
N LEU A 36 1.04 -18.68 -1.45
CA LEU A 36 1.34 -17.80 -0.33
C LEU A 36 1.72 -16.39 -0.77
N ASN A 37 2.44 -16.25 -1.88
CA ASN A 37 2.79 -14.93 -2.43
C ASN A 37 1.54 -14.12 -2.80
N SER A 38 0.61 -14.75 -3.54
CA SER A 38 -0.65 -14.11 -3.94
C SER A 38 -1.53 -13.76 -2.74
N ALA A 39 -1.71 -14.70 -1.81
CA ALA A 39 -2.51 -14.49 -0.60
C ALA A 39 -1.89 -13.42 0.32
N GLY A 40 -0.57 -13.48 0.52
CA GLY A 40 0.17 -12.50 1.31
C GLY A 40 0.13 -11.11 0.68
N GLY A 41 0.27 -11.00 -0.64
CA GLY A 41 0.13 -9.74 -1.37
C GLY A 41 -1.26 -9.10 -1.20
N ARG A 42 -2.34 -9.89 -1.28
CA ARG A 42 -3.70 -9.42 -0.99
C ARG A 42 -3.86 -8.96 0.46
N LEU A 43 -3.25 -9.68 1.38
CA LEU A 43 -3.30 -9.35 2.80
C LEU A 43 -2.57 -8.03 3.09
N VAL A 44 -1.39 -7.81 2.52
CA VAL A 44 -0.67 -6.53 2.59
C VAL A 44 -1.50 -5.40 1.98
N GLN A 45 -2.18 -5.65 0.86
CA GLN A 45 -3.07 -4.65 0.26
C GLN A 45 -4.24 -4.30 1.19
N LEU A 46 -4.83 -5.29 1.87
CA LEU A 46 -5.90 -5.04 2.84
C LEU A 46 -5.39 -4.24 4.05
N ILE A 47 -4.20 -4.54 4.55
CA ILE A 47 -3.59 -3.80 5.65
C ILE A 47 -3.33 -2.34 5.23
N THR A 48 -2.74 -2.12 4.05
CA THR A 48 -2.40 -0.77 3.60
C THR A 48 -3.61 0.07 3.19
N SER A 49 -4.77 -0.56 2.94
CA SER A 49 -6.01 0.14 2.57
C SER A 49 -6.95 0.43 3.75
N ASN A 50 -6.70 -0.14 4.93
CA ASN A 50 -7.56 0.00 6.12
C ASN A 50 -6.78 0.62 7.29
N THR A 51 -7.51 1.12 8.30
CA THR A 51 -6.91 1.57 9.56
C THR A 51 -6.49 0.36 10.40
N THR A 52 -5.20 0.28 10.75
CA THR A 52 -4.62 -0.88 11.43
C THR A 52 -4.73 -0.83 12.95
N GLU A 53 -5.17 0.28 13.54
CA GLU A 53 -5.21 0.53 15.00
C GLU A 53 -5.93 -0.54 15.82
N SER A 54 -6.88 -1.29 15.23
CA SER A 54 -7.60 -2.35 15.93
C SER A 54 -7.16 -3.77 15.56
N LEU A 55 -6.03 -3.93 14.87
CA LEU A 55 -5.45 -5.23 14.57
C LEU A 55 -4.70 -5.77 15.80
N ASN A 56 -4.76 -7.08 16.00
CA ASN A 56 -4.01 -7.74 17.07
C ASN A 56 -2.48 -7.60 16.83
N PRO A 57 -1.71 -6.95 17.73
CA PRO A 57 -0.29 -6.71 17.54
C PRO A 57 0.56 -7.98 17.46
N ASP A 58 0.23 -9.03 18.23
CA ASP A 58 0.98 -10.29 18.25
C ASP A 58 0.84 -11.04 16.92
N LEU A 59 -0.36 -11.04 16.34
CA LEU A 59 -0.61 -11.60 15.01
C LEU A 59 0.10 -10.78 13.93
N TYR A 60 0.11 -9.46 14.05
CA TYR A 60 0.82 -8.58 13.12
C TYR A 60 2.34 -8.85 13.14
N GLN A 61 2.93 -9.00 14.33
CA GLN A 61 4.34 -9.34 14.48
C GLN A 61 4.69 -10.71 13.88
N GLN A 62 3.82 -11.70 14.05
CA GLN A 62 4.00 -13.01 13.41
C GLN A 62 3.93 -12.93 11.89
N LEU A 63 3.05 -12.10 11.34
CA LEU A 63 2.99 -11.83 9.90
C LEU A 63 4.28 -11.16 9.42
N LEU A 64 4.75 -10.14 10.12
CA LEU A 64 5.96 -9.41 9.77
C LEU A 64 7.17 -10.35 9.72
N ARG A 65 7.30 -11.23 10.72
CA ARG A 65 8.33 -12.28 10.77
C ARG A 65 8.14 -13.33 9.68
N SER A 66 6.94 -13.58 9.17
CA SER A 66 6.71 -14.62 8.15
C SER A 66 6.99 -14.15 6.72
N THR A 67 7.17 -12.84 6.49
CA THR A 67 7.36 -12.24 5.15
C THR A 67 8.45 -12.92 4.32
N HIS A 68 9.56 -13.34 4.92
CA HIS A 68 10.68 -13.99 4.22
C HIS A 68 10.32 -15.37 3.64
N ARG A 69 9.23 -15.99 4.13
CA ARG A 69 8.82 -17.35 3.75
C ARG A 69 8.02 -17.38 2.45
N TRP A 70 7.40 -16.27 2.07
CA TRP A 70 6.47 -16.20 0.93
C TRP A 70 6.80 -15.09 -0.07
N ILE A 71 7.81 -14.27 0.23
CA ILE A 71 8.32 -13.22 -0.66
C ILE A 71 9.74 -13.56 -1.05
N GLY A 72 10.08 -13.40 -2.32
CA GLY A 72 11.46 -13.54 -2.78
C GLY A 72 12.39 -12.56 -2.07
N ALA A 73 13.63 -13.00 -1.79
CA ALA A 73 14.61 -12.25 -1.00
C ALA A 73 14.80 -10.79 -1.45
N SER A 74 14.71 -10.52 -2.76
CA SER A 74 14.87 -9.17 -3.31
C SER A 74 13.73 -8.20 -3.00
N PHE A 75 12.51 -8.69 -2.79
CA PHE A 75 11.33 -7.86 -2.56
C PHE A 75 10.83 -7.89 -1.11
N ASN A 76 11.38 -8.79 -0.29
CA ASN A 76 11.05 -8.90 1.12
C ASN A 76 11.27 -7.58 1.89
N PRO A 77 12.41 -6.86 1.75
CA PRO A 77 12.62 -5.60 2.46
C PRO A 77 11.57 -4.53 2.16
N VAL A 78 11.05 -4.50 0.92
CA VAL A 78 10.03 -3.53 0.49
C VAL A 78 8.70 -3.80 1.19
N VAL A 79 8.30 -5.06 1.26
CA VAL A 79 7.04 -5.45 1.91
C VAL A 79 7.15 -5.31 3.42
N GLU A 80 8.28 -5.69 4.01
CA GLU A 80 8.53 -5.50 5.44
C GLU A 80 8.47 -4.01 5.81
N ALA A 81 9.13 -3.15 5.03
CA ALA A 81 9.06 -1.70 5.22
C ALA A 81 7.62 -1.16 5.12
N MET A 82 6.83 -1.66 4.16
CA MET A 82 5.43 -1.28 4.04
C MET A 82 4.61 -1.71 5.26
N LEU A 83 4.86 -2.90 5.80
CA LEU A 83 4.19 -3.36 7.01
C LEU A 83 4.60 -2.55 8.24
N TRP A 84 5.85 -2.09 8.33
CA TRP A 84 6.29 -1.20 9.41
C TRP A 84 5.63 0.18 9.36
N LEU A 85 5.38 0.73 8.18
CA LEU A 85 4.63 1.99 8.04
C LEU A 85 3.19 1.89 8.60
N HIS A 86 2.61 0.70 8.53
CA HIS A 86 1.24 0.43 8.97
C HIS A 86 1.16 -0.36 10.28
N HIS A 87 2.27 -0.45 11.03
CA HIS A 87 2.29 -1.20 12.28
C HIS A 87 1.26 -0.63 13.28
N PRO A 88 0.43 -1.47 13.91
CA PRO A 88 -0.73 -1.01 14.70
C PRO A 88 -0.35 -0.19 15.96
N THR A 89 0.84 -0.44 16.52
CA THR A 89 1.29 0.23 17.77
C THR A 89 2.46 1.18 17.56
N GLU A 90 3.27 0.97 16.53
CA GLU A 90 4.58 1.60 16.35
C GLU A 90 4.86 1.80 14.85
N PRO A 91 4.05 2.63 14.17
CA PRO A 91 4.29 2.93 12.77
C PRO A 91 5.67 3.60 12.62
N THR A 92 6.51 3.10 11.72
CA THR A 92 7.85 3.67 11.50
C THR A 92 8.27 3.64 10.05
N ALA A 93 8.93 4.73 9.62
CA ALA A 93 9.48 4.88 8.27
C ALA A 93 10.92 4.35 8.16
N LEU A 94 11.56 4.00 9.28
CA LEU A 94 13.00 3.67 9.32
C LEU A 94 13.39 2.52 8.38
N PRO A 95 12.69 1.37 8.35
CA PRO A 95 13.06 0.28 7.44
C PRO A 95 12.91 0.68 5.97
N GLY A 96 11.89 1.48 5.67
CA GLY A 96 11.66 2.03 4.33
C GLY A 96 12.75 3.02 3.91
N LEU A 97 13.20 3.89 4.81
CA LEU A 97 14.32 4.80 4.55
C LEU A 97 15.64 4.05 4.36
N GLY A 98 15.88 3.02 5.16
CA GLY A 98 17.04 2.13 5.01
C GLY A 98 17.07 1.49 3.63
N TYR A 99 15.92 0.98 3.18
CA TYR A 99 15.74 0.51 1.80
C TYR A 99 16.05 1.63 0.80
N VAL A 100 15.31 2.74 0.80
CA VAL A 100 15.46 3.77 -0.26
C VAL A 100 16.87 4.40 -0.33
N LYS A 101 17.62 4.42 0.77
CA LYS A 101 19.01 4.93 0.81
C LYS A 101 20.07 3.93 0.36
N GLU A 102 19.73 2.65 0.21
CA GLU A 102 20.71 1.63 -0.15
C GLU A 102 21.03 1.68 -1.66
N PRO A 103 22.31 1.88 -2.04
CA PRO A 103 22.70 2.11 -3.44
C PRO A 103 22.50 0.89 -4.36
N ALA A 104 22.37 -0.31 -3.80
CA ALA A 104 22.10 -1.53 -4.55
C ALA A 104 20.71 -1.51 -5.21
N ILE A 105 19.76 -0.76 -4.66
CA ILE A 105 18.37 -0.75 -5.10
C ILE A 105 18.19 -0.02 -6.42
N THR A 106 19.03 0.97 -6.73
CA THR A 106 19.01 1.68 -8.01
C THR A 106 19.05 0.72 -9.21
N LYS A 107 19.86 -0.35 -9.15
CA LYS A 107 19.95 -1.37 -10.21
C LYS A 107 18.77 -2.35 -10.20
N MET A 108 18.17 -2.57 -9.03
CA MET A 108 17.02 -3.47 -8.90
C MET A 108 15.74 -2.81 -9.45
N VAL A 109 15.57 -1.52 -9.17
CA VAL A 109 14.36 -0.75 -9.49
C VAL A 109 14.06 -0.70 -10.99
N SER A 110 15.08 -0.63 -11.84
CA SER A 110 14.91 -0.64 -13.30
C SER A 110 14.33 -1.94 -13.84
N ASN A 111 14.52 -3.06 -13.14
CA ASN A 111 14.07 -4.39 -13.55
C ASN A 111 12.73 -4.79 -12.93
N LEU A 112 12.11 -3.91 -12.14
CA LEU A 112 10.82 -4.18 -11.50
C LEU A 112 9.67 -4.11 -12.50
N SER A 113 8.72 -5.04 -12.38
CA SER A 113 7.45 -4.96 -13.10
C SER A 113 6.64 -3.73 -12.66
N ARG A 114 5.79 -3.21 -13.55
CA ARG A 114 4.99 -2.01 -13.29
C ARG A 114 4.22 -2.04 -11.95
N PRO A 115 3.55 -3.14 -11.54
CA PRO A 115 2.88 -3.19 -10.23
C PRO A 115 3.84 -3.08 -9.05
N ARG A 116 5.03 -3.68 -9.14
CA ARG A 116 6.06 -3.56 -8.08
C ARG A 116 6.62 -2.15 -8.01
N ARG A 117 6.83 -1.49 -9.16
CA ARG A 117 7.23 -0.08 -9.21
C ARG A 117 6.20 0.81 -8.54
N GLN A 118 4.90 0.63 -8.83
CA GLN A 118 3.81 1.34 -8.14
C GLN A 118 3.80 1.08 -6.63
N PHE A 119 4.08 -0.16 -6.21
CA PHE A 119 4.17 -0.51 -4.79
C PHE A 119 5.34 0.23 -4.09
N VAL A 120 6.50 0.32 -4.74
CA VAL A 120 7.65 1.09 -4.22
C VAL A 120 7.34 2.59 -4.16
N VAL A 121 6.63 3.14 -5.15
CA VAL A 121 6.20 4.55 -5.11
C VAL A 121 5.27 4.80 -3.92
N ARG A 122 4.30 3.92 -3.68
CA ARG A 122 3.43 4.00 -2.49
C ARG A 122 4.21 3.92 -1.18
N LEU A 123 5.24 3.06 -1.13
CA LEU A 123 6.15 2.97 0.03
C LEU A 123 6.82 4.31 0.27
N CYS A 124 7.38 4.93 -0.77
CA CYS A 124 8.07 6.22 -0.65
C CYS A 124 7.13 7.35 -0.23
N LEU A 125 5.89 7.37 -0.73
CA LEU A 125 4.86 8.32 -0.30
C LEU A 125 4.50 8.12 1.17
N GLY A 126 4.37 6.87 1.63
CA GLY A 126 4.13 6.54 3.03
C GLY A 126 5.28 6.95 3.94
N ILE A 127 6.54 6.71 3.52
CA ILE A 127 7.74 7.18 4.19
C ILE A 127 7.71 8.70 4.31
N ALA A 128 7.42 9.42 3.22
CA ALA A 128 7.39 10.88 3.23
C ALA A 128 6.31 11.41 4.18
N ARG A 129 5.11 10.84 4.14
CA ARG A 129 4.00 11.23 5.03
C ARG A 129 4.37 11.05 6.50
N LEU A 130 4.88 9.88 6.88
CA LEU A 130 5.24 9.60 8.27
C LEU A 130 6.44 10.43 8.72
N SER A 131 7.44 10.62 7.85
CA SER A 131 8.59 11.49 8.13
C SER A 131 8.19 12.95 8.32
N ILE A 132 7.17 13.45 7.61
CA ILE A 132 6.62 14.80 7.83
C ILE A 132 5.94 14.89 9.20
N GLN A 133 5.18 13.85 9.59
CA GLN A 133 4.54 13.79 10.91
C GLN A 133 5.57 13.78 12.05
N ASP A 134 6.70 13.11 11.84
CA ASP A 134 7.82 13.04 12.78
C ASP A 134 8.78 14.26 12.68
N GLU A 135 8.43 15.30 11.92
CA GLU A 135 9.25 16.51 11.67
C GLU A 135 10.62 16.24 11.01
N ARG A 136 10.80 15.06 10.41
CA ARG A 136 12.01 14.63 9.67
C ARG A 136 11.94 15.01 8.21
N TYR A 137 11.91 16.33 7.93
CA TYR A 137 11.72 16.85 6.58
C TYR A 137 12.80 16.41 5.57
N ALA A 138 14.05 16.23 6.02
CA ALA A 138 15.13 15.77 5.15
C ALA A 138 14.87 14.35 4.59
N ASP A 139 14.32 13.46 5.42
CA ASP A 139 13.98 12.10 5.02
C ASP A 139 12.76 12.07 4.09
N ALA A 140 11.77 12.93 4.36
CA ALA A 140 10.62 13.10 3.47
C ALA A 140 11.04 13.61 2.08
N GLN A 141 11.91 14.62 2.03
CA GLN A 141 12.45 15.15 0.78
C GLN A 141 13.24 14.09 0.02
N PHE A 142 14.07 13.31 0.73
CA PHE A 142 14.83 12.22 0.11
C PHE A 142 13.92 11.18 -0.55
N ALA A 143 12.89 10.70 0.16
CA ALA A 143 11.93 9.74 -0.39
C ALA A 143 11.17 10.29 -1.61
N MET A 144 10.77 11.55 -1.56
CA MET A 144 10.12 12.22 -2.69
C MET A 144 11.06 12.38 -3.89
N GLN A 145 12.31 12.78 -3.65
CA GLN A 145 13.30 12.93 -4.71
C GLN A 145 13.61 11.58 -5.38
N PHE A 146 13.77 10.52 -4.58
CA PHE A 146 13.94 9.17 -5.09
C PHE A 146 12.79 8.76 -6.02
N THR A 147 11.52 9.06 -5.68
CA THR A 147 10.41 8.74 -6.59
C THR A 147 10.47 9.49 -7.91
N LYS A 148 10.90 10.76 -7.90
CA LYS A 148 11.05 11.57 -9.10
C LYS A 148 12.17 11.06 -10.00
N ASP A 149 13.28 10.65 -9.40
CA ASP A 149 14.47 10.21 -10.14
C ASP A 149 14.27 8.83 -10.78
N TYR A 150 13.61 7.90 -10.08
CA TYR A 150 13.52 6.50 -10.50
C TYR A 150 12.15 6.06 -11.05
N PHE A 151 11.09 6.83 -10.79
CA PHE A 151 9.73 6.53 -11.25
C PHE A 151 9.00 7.75 -11.84
N PRO A 152 9.65 8.56 -12.70
CA PRO A 152 9.03 9.77 -13.23
C PRO A 152 7.74 9.46 -13.99
N GLU A 153 7.68 8.33 -14.70
CA GLU A 153 6.50 7.96 -15.49
C GLU A 153 5.27 7.61 -14.65
N ILE A 154 5.45 7.12 -13.42
CA ILE A 154 4.33 6.84 -12.51
C ILE A 154 3.87 8.14 -11.85
N VAL A 155 4.81 8.92 -11.32
CA VAL A 155 4.50 10.17 -10.62
C VAL A 155 3.85 11.20 -11.55
N LEU A 156 4.34 11.33 -12.79
CA LEU A 156 3.81 12.29 -13.76
C LEU A 156 2.48 11.84 -14.37
N ALA A 157 2.28 10.54 -14.60
CA ALA A 157 1.03 10.01 -15.15
C ALA A 157 -0.14 10.13 -14.16
N GLU A 158 0.12 9.95 -12.85
CA GLU A 158 -0.90 10.06 -11.81
C GLU A 158 -1.40 11.50 -11.63
N VAL A 159 -0.51 12.49 -11.79
CA VAL A 159 -0.90 13.92 -11.80
C VAL A 159 -1.84 14.26 -12.97
N GLN A 160 -1.66 13.63 -14.13
CA GLN A 160 -2.55 13.86 -15.28
C GLN A 160 -3.90 13.14 -15.12
N ALA A 161 -3.88 11.91 -14.59
CA ALA A 161 -5.10 11.14 -14.35
C ALA A 161 -6.01 11.79 -13.28
N SER A 162 -5.43 12.36 -12.22
CA SER A 162 -6.20 13.09 -11.18
C SER A 162 -6.90 14.32 -11.75
N LYS A 163 -6.22 15.09 -12.61
CA LYS A 163 -6.83 16.26 -13.27
C LYS A 163 -8.01 15.90 -14.16
N GLN A 164 -7.91 14.82 -14.95
CA GLN A 164 -9.02 14.34 -15.78
C GLN A 164 -10.22 13.83 -14.95
N ARG A 165 -9.96 13.28 -13.76
CA ARG A 165 -11.01 12.79 -12.87
C ARG A 165 -11.78 13.93 -12.18
N GLU A 166 -11.07 15.00 -11.82
CA GLU A 166 -11.69 16.23 -11.32
C GLU A 166 -12.55 16.91 -12.41
N GLU A 167 -12.04 17.01 -13.63
CA GLU A 167 -12.77 17.57 -14.78
C GLU A 167 -14.08 16.81 -15.08
N THR A 168 -14.04 15.47 -15.04
CA THR A 168 -15.22 14.63 -15.27
C THR A 168 -16.23 14.69 -14.14
N SER A 169 -15.79 14.83 -12.88
CA SER A 169 -16.68 15.04 -11.74
C SER A 169 -17.38 16.40 -11.79
N ALA A 170 -16.64 17.47 -12.08
CA ALA A 170 -17.19 18.82 -12.22
C ALA A 170 -18.16 18.92 -13.41
N GLN A 171 -17.89 18.20 -14.51
CA GLN A 171 -18.80 18.13 -15.66
C GLN A 171 -20.08 17.33 -15.37
N ARG A 172 -19.98 16.32 -14.50
CA ARG A 172 -21.14 15.54 -14.04
C ARG A 172 -22.04 16.35 -13.11
N GLU A 173 -21.46 17.08 -12.16
CA GLU A 173 -22.20 17.98 -11.27
C GLU A 173 -22.95 19.07 -12.05
N ARG A 174 -22.32 19.66 -13.08
CA ARG A 174 -23.00 20.64 -13.96
C ARG A 174 -24.18 20.05 -14.72
N ARG A 175 -24.10 18.79 -15.14
CA ARG A 175 -25.21 18.09 -15.81
C ARG A 175 -26.33 17.74 -14.84
N GLU A 176 -25.98 17.32 -13.63
CA GLU A 176 -26.97 17.04 -12.58
C GLU A 176 -27.70 18.31 -12.15
N GLN A 177 -27.00 19.45 -12.04
CA GLN A 177 -27.60 20.76 -11.76
C GLN A 177 -28.56 21.20 -12.88
N ALA A 178 -28.16 21.08 -14.15
CA ALA A 178 -29.03 21.42 -15.28
C ALA A 178 -30.28 20.52 -15.36
N ASN A 179 -30.15 19.24 -15.00
CA ASN A 179 -31.30 18.33 -14.94
C ASN A 179 -32.26 18.70 -13.79
N LEU A 180 -31.75 19.14 -12.64
CA LEU A 180 -32.58 19.61 -11.53
C LEU A 180 -33.35 20.88 -11.92
N GLU A 181 -32.72 21.83 -12.59
CA GLU A 181 -33.37 23.05 -13.09
C GLU A 181 -34.48 22.75 -14.11
N MET A 182 -34.30 21.72 -14.96
CA MET A 182 -35.35 21.26 -15.88
C MET A 182 -36.54 20.63 -15.15
N LEU A 183 -36.31 19.92 -14.04
CA LEU A 183 -37.37 19.32 -13.23
C LEU A 183 -38.17 20.38 -12.47
N ASP A 184 -37.52 21.42 -11.94
CA ASP A 184 -38.20 22.55 -11.31
C ASP A 184 -39.09 23.32 -12.30
N GLY A 185 -38.69 23.40 -13.58
CA GLY A 185 -39.52 23.98 -14.65
C GLY A 185 -40.79 23.18 -15.00
N LEU A 186 -40.83 21.88 -14.66
CA LEU A 186 -41.99 21.01 -14.91
C LEU A 186 -42.95 20.91 -13.71
N ALA A 187 -42.54 21.38 -12.53
CA ALA A 187 -43.35 21.35 -11.31
C ALA A 187 -44.28 22.56 -11.14
N LEU A 188 -44.21 23.56 -12.04
CA LEU A 188 -44.99 24.81 -12.03
C LEU A 188 -46.08 24.91 -13.12
N THR A 189 -46.43 23.79 -13.75
CA THR A 189 -47.63 23.64 -14.61
C THR A 189 -48.58 22.63 -14.00
#